data_AF-A0A3G2E972-F1
#
_entry.id   AF-A0A3G2E972-F1
#
_cell.length_a   1.000
_cell.length_b   1.000
_cell.length_c   1.000
_cell.angle_alpha   90.00
_cell.angle_beta   90.00
_cell.angle_gamma   90.00
#
_symmetry.space_group_name_H-M   'P 1'
#
loop_
_entity.id
_entity.type
_entity.pdbx_description
1 polymer ?
#
loop_
_entity_poly.entity_id
_entity_poly.type
_entity_poly.pdbx_seq_one_letter_code
_entity_poly.pdbx_strand_id
1 'polypeptide(L)'
;MKHRMTRQIIPKIILAVVLAGCGSAPPAPQRVEVPVMVSCIGAVPVRPGFEFDQLVPSASDGEIVLALARDWPRARKYEVELEAVVAGCR
;
A
#
# COMPACT_ATOMS: atom_id res chain seq x y z
N MET A 1 17.16 19.42 69.49
CA MET A 1 17.47 20.02 68.16
C MET A 1 17.22 19.07 66.99
N LYS A 2 17.54 17.77 67.10
CA LYS A 2 17.40 16.74 66.04
C LYS A 2 15.98 16.61 65.44
N HIS A 3 14.93 16.55 66.28
CA HIS A 3 13.54 16.44 65.83
C HIS A 3 13.00 17.62 65.02
N ARG A 4 13.55 18.83 65.22
CA ARG A 4 13.11 20.04 64.50
C ARG A 4 13.61 20.03 63.05
N MET A 5 14.82 19.51 62.83
CA MET A 5 15.39 19.33 61.50
C MET A 5 14.64 18.24 60.72
N THR A 6 14.36 17.09 61.34
CA THR A 6 13.64 15.98 60.69
C THR A 6 12.25 16.39 60.23
N ARG A 7 11.55 17.23 61.01
CA ARG A 7 10.19 17.70 60.70
C ARG A 7 10.14 18.66 59.50
N GLN A 8 11.24 19.36 59.18
CA GLN A 8 11.33 20.27 58.03
C GLN A 8 11.86 19.61 56.75
N ILE A 9 12.56 18.48 56.88
CA ILE A 9 13.19 17.79 55.74
C ILE A 9 12.20 16.86 55.02
N ILE A 10 11.32 16.16 55.76
CA ILE A 10 10.32 15.24 55.22
C ILE A 10 9.42 15.88 54.14
N PRO A 11 8.78 17.06 54.35
CA PRO A 11 7.90 17.65 53.34
C PRO A 11 8.66 18.09 52.08
N LYS A 12 9.93 18.47 52.20
CA LYS A 12 10.77 18.83 51.06
C LYS A 12 11.13 17.62 50.20
N ILE A 13 11.40 16.47 50.84
CA ILE A 13 11.65 15.21 50.13
C ILE A 13 10.38 14.74 49.42
N ILE A 14 9.23 14.78 50.09
CA ILE A 14 7.95 14.40 49.48
C ILE A 14 7.65 15.28 48.26
N LEU A 15 7.84 16.60 48.39
CA LEU A 15 7.65 17.52 47.28
C LEU A 15 8.61 17.21 46.11
N ALA A 16 9.90 16.97 46.39
CA ALA A 16 10.88 16.62 45.37
C ALA A 16 10.54 15.30 44.64
N VAL A 17 10.02 14.30 45.36
CA VAL A 17 9.60 13.01 44.79
C VAL A 17 8.37 13.17 43.90
N VAL A 18 7.40 13.99 44.30
CA VAL A 18 6.18 14.23 43.51
C VAL A 18 6.48 15.00 42.21
N LEU A 19 7.45 15.93 42.21
CA LEU A 19 7.81 16.70 41.01
C LEU A 19 8.65 15.91 39.99
N ALA A 20 9.28 14.80 40.39
CA ALA A 20 10.13 14.01 39.49
C ALA A 20 9.35 13.41 38.30
N GLY A 21 8.04 13.22 38.41
CA GLY A 21 7.18 12.70 37.35
C GLY A 21 6.78 13.72 36.27
N CYS A 22 6.92 15.03 36.53
CA CYS A 22 6.56 16.07 35.55
C CYS A 22 7.70 16.42 34.58
N GLY A 23 8.94 16.00 34.88
CA GLY A 23 10.12 16.29 34.05
C GLY A 23 10.45 15.22 33.00
N SER A 24 9.78 14.06 33.02
CA SER A 24 10.06 13.00 32.06
C SER A 24 9.37 13.32 30.72
N ALA A 25 10.15 13.77 29.73
CA ALA A 25 9.68 13.84 28.36
C ALA A 25 9.35 12.40 27.87
N PRO A 26 8.22 12.20 27.17
CA PRO A 26 7.95 10.92 26.54
C PRO A 26 9.06 10.60 25.52
N PRO A 27 9.37 9.30 25.30
CA PRO A 27 10.31 8.91 24.27
C PRO A 27 9.88 9.46 22.90
N ALA A 28 10.86 9.82 22.07
CA ALA A 28 10.58 10.29 20.72
C ALA A 28 9.83 9.20 19.93
N PRO A 29 8.89 9.59 19.04
CA PRO A 29 8.17 8.62 18.22
C PRO A 29 9.16 7.82 17.36
N GLN A 30 8.98 6.50 17.36
CA GLN A 30 9.80 5.59 16.57
C GLN A 30 9.12 5.32 15.23
N ARG A 31 9.88 5.46 14.15
CA ARG A 31 9.42 5.01 12.83
C ARG A 31 9.54 3.49 12.78
N VAL A 32 8.44 2.82 12.50
CA VAL A 32 8.39 1.36 12.32
C VAL A 32 7.96 1.08 10.89
N GLU A 33 8.76 0.31 10.16
CA GLU A 33 8.39 -0.19 8.83
C GLU A 33 7.54 -1.45 8.99
N VAL A 34 6.26 -1.34 8.65
CA VAL A 34 5.33 -2.47 8.67
C VAL A 34 5.28 -3.05 7.26
N PRO A 35 5.60 -4.35 7.06
CA PRO A 35 5.48 -4.96 5.76
C PRO A 35 4.01 -4.99 5.34
N VAL A 36 3.72 -4.42 4.18
CA VAL A 36 2.39 -4.45 3.57
C VAL A 36 2.47 -5.30 2.31
N MET A 37 1.55 -6.26 2.18
CA MET A 37 1.42 -7.04 0.96
C MET A 37 0.96 -6.13 -0.17
N VAL A 38 1.83 -5.92 -1.16
CA VAL A 38 1.56 -5.13 -2.35
C VAL A 38 1.32 -6.05 -3.54
N SER A 39 0.61 -5.56 -4.56
CA SER A 39 0.53 -6.26 -5.85
C SER A 39 1.93 -6.48 -6.38
N CYS A 40 2.25 -7.72 -6.76
CA CYS A 40 3.49 -8.00 -7.49
C CYS A 40 3.46 -7.41 -8.91
N ILE A 41 2.26 -7.27 -9.50
CA ILE A 41 2.10 -6.68 -10.82
C ILE A 41 2.31 -5.17 -10.69
N GLY A 42 3.42 -4.68 -11.25
CA GLY A 42 3.77 -3.25 -11.24
C GLY A 42 3.05 -2.44 -12.33
N ALA A 43 2.86 -3.01 -13.51
CA ALA A 43 2.14 -2.38 -14.61
C ALA A 43 1.37 -3.42 -15.43
N VAL A 44 0.13 -3.09 -15.78
CA VAL A 44 -0.71 -3.93 -16.65
C VAL A 44 -0.51 -3.48 -18.10
N PRO A 45 -0.15 -4.39 -19.03
CA PRO A 45 -0.08 -4.09 -20.46
C PRO A 45 -1.39 -3.48 -20.97
N VAL A 46 -1.27 -2.45 -21.82
CA VAL A 46 -2.44 -1.75 -22.36
C VAL A 46 -3.19 -2.68 -23.31
N ARG A 47 -4.49 -2.85 -23.07
CA ARG A 47 -5.35 -3.64 -23.95
C ARG A 47 -5.43 -2.98 -25.33
N PRO A 48 -5.21 -3.73 -26.43
CA PRO A 48 -5.42 -3.20 -27.77
C PRO A 48 -6.87 -2.75 -27.97
N GLY A 49 -7.07 -1.68 -28.75
CA GLY A 49 -8.39 -1.33 -29.26
C GLY A 49 -8.80 -2.31 -30.35
N PHE A 50 -9.51 -3.37 -29.98
CA PHE A 50 -10.00 -4.39 -30.92
C PHE A 50 -11.04 -3.79 -31.87
N GLU A 51 -11.00 -4.18 -33.15
CA GLU A 51 -12.00 -3.80 -34.15
C GLU A 51 -13.37 -4.38 -33.79
N PHE A 52 -13.39 -5.60 -33.24
CA PHE A 52 -14.60 -6.27 -32.78
C PHE A 52 -15.36 -5.44 -31.74
N ASP A 53 -14.65 -4.84 -30.77
CA ASP A 53 -15.25 -4.05 -29.69
C ASP A 53 -15.90 -2.75 -30.21
N GLN A 54 -15.62 -2.35 -31.45
CA GLN A 54 -16.11 -1.12 -32.07
C GLN A 54 -17.26 -1.38 -33.06
N LEU A 55 -17.65 -2.63 -33.25
CA LEU A 55 -18.75 -2.98 -34.15
C LEU A 55 -20.08 -2.47 -33.61
N VAL A 56 -20.92 -1.95 -34.51
CA VAL A 56 -22.30 -1.62 -34.18
C VAL A 56 -23.11 -2.90 -33.94
N PRO A 57 -24.14 -2.88 -33.08
CA PRO A 57 -24.96 -4.07 -32.82
C PRO A 57 -25.63 -4.69 -34.05
N SER A 58 -25.79 -3.91 -35.11
CA SER A 58 -26.39 -4.33 -36.38
C SER A 58 -25.36 -4.78 -37.43
N ALA A 59 -24.09 -4.96 -37.05
CA ALA A 59 -23.06 -5.46 -37.96
C ALA A 59 -23.44 -6.84 -38.50
N SER A 60 -23.17 -7.06 -39.77
CA SER A 60 -23.39 -8.36 -40.41
C SER A 60 -22.41 -9.41 -39.89
N ASP A 61 -22.79 -10.69 -39.97
CA ASP A 61 -21.92 -11.81 -39.58
C ASP A 61 -20.55 -11.76 -40.30
N GLY A 62 -20.54 -11.32 -41.56
CA GLY A 62 -19.32 -11.15 -42.34
C GLY A 62 -18.37 -10.10 -41.77
N GLU A 63 -18.90 -8.95 -41.34
CA GLU A 63 -18.12 -7.89 -40.69
C GLU A 63 -17.56 -8.36 -39.35
N ILE A 64 -18.38 -9.09 -38.58
CA ILE A 64 -17.99 -9.68 -37.30
C ILE A 64 -16.82 -10.65 -37.48
N VAL A 65 -16.92 -11.59 -38.43
CA VAL A 65 -15.88 -12.58 -38.71
C VAL A 65 -14.59 -11.92 -39.17
N LEU A 66 -14.66 -10.90 -40.02
CA LEU A 66 -13.49 -10.18 -40.50
C LEU A 66 -12.79 -9.38 -39.39
N ALA A 67 -13.54 -8.71 -38.53
CA ALA A 67 -12.98 -8.01 -37.37
C ALA A 67 -12.26 -8.98 -36.44
N LEU A 68 -12.89 -10.12 -36.12
CA LEU A 68 -12.29 -11.15 -35.29
C LEU A 68 -11.01 -11.72 -35.91
N ALA A 69 -10.99 -11.98 -37.21
CA ALA A 69 -9.80 -12.48 -37.91
C ALA A 69 -8.61 -11.50 -37.83
N ARG A 70 -8.88 -10.20 -37.87
CA ARG A 70 -7.85 -9.14 -37.75
C ARG A 70 -7.36 -8.97 -36.32
N ASP A 71 -8.26 -9.09 -35.36
CA ASP A 71 -7.95 -8.95 -33.94
C ASP A 71 -7.22 -10.17 -33.38
N TRP A 72 -7.44 -11.35 -33.96
CA TRP A 72 -6.83 -12.61 -33.52
C TRP A 72 -5.31 -12.52 -33.26
N PRO A 73 -4.46 -12.11 -34.21
CA PRO A 73 -3.02 -12.00 -33.96
C PRO A 73 -2.68 -10.94 -32.88
N ARG A 74 -3.46 -9.85 -32.78
CA ARG A 74 -3.26 -8.80 -31.77
C ARG A 74 -3.57 -9.35 -30.37
N ALA A 75 -4.66 -10.10 -30.24
CA ALA A 75 -5.06 -10.76 -29.01
C ALA A 75 -4.00 -11.78 -28.56
N ARG A 76 -3.51 -12.63 -29.47
CA ARG A 76 -2.45 -13.61 -29.15
C ARG A 76 -1.17 -12.96 -28.65
N LYS A 77 -0.76 -11.83 -29.24
CA LYS A 77 0.40 -11.08 -28.76
C LYS A 77 0.15 -10.49 -27.36
N TYR A 78 -1.02 -9.89 -27.16
CA TYR A 78 -1.40 -9.31 -25.87
C TYR A 78 -1.46 -10.36 -24.75
N GLU A 79 -1.99 -11.55 -25.03
CA GLU A 79 -2.01 -12.67 -24.09
C GLU A 79 -0.59 -13.08 -23.66
N VAL A 80 0.36 -13.15 -24.57
CA VAL A 80 1.76 -13.45 -24.24
C VAL A 80 2.37 -12.38 -23.33
N GLU A 81 2.07 -11.10 -23.57
CA GLU A 81 2.53 -10.00 -22.71
C GLU A 81 1.92 -10.10 -21.31
N LEU A 82 0.63 -10.44 -21.20
CA LEU A 82 -0.03 -10.68 -19.91
C LEU A 82 0.56 -11.87 -19.16
N GLU A 83 0.79 -12.99 -19.85
CA GLU A 83 1.42 -14.18 -19.27
C GLU A 83 2.83 -13.88 -18.75
N ALA A 84 3.62 -13.07 -19.47
CA ALA A 84 4.95 -12.66 -19.03
C ALA A 84 4.92 -11.84 -17.74
N VAL A 85 3.94 -10.94 -17.59
CA VAL A 85 3.76 -10.14 -16.37
C VAL A 85 3.39 -11.02 -15.18
N VAL A 86 2.46 -11.97 -15.36
CA VAL A 86 2.06 -12.90 -14.29
C VAL A 86 3.20 -13.87 -13.95
N ALA A 87 3.97 -14.33 -14.94
CA ALA A 87 5.11 -15.21 -14.73
C ALA A 87 6.24 -14.55 -13.92
N GLY A 88 6.34 -13.21 -13.90
CA GLY A 88 7.26 -12.48 -13.03
C GLY A 88 6.85 -12.47 -11.55
N CYS A 89 5.65 -12.94 -11.22
CA CYS A 89 5.07 -12.91 -9.88
C CYS A 89 4.99 -14.24 -9.15
N ARG A 90 5.43 -15.32 -9.79
CA ARG A 90 5.58 -16.66 -9.21
C ARG A 90 7.05 -16.91 -8.88
#